data_AF-E6QPI6-F1
#
_entry.id   AF-E6QPI6-F1
#
_cell.length_a   1.000
_cell.length_b   1.000
_cell.length_c   1.000
_cell.angle_alpha   90.00
_cell.angle_beta   90.00
_cell.angle_gamma   90.00
#
_symmetry.space_group_name_H-M   'P 1'
#
loop_
_entity.id
_entity.type
_entity.pdbx_description
1 polymer ?
#
loop_
_entity_poly.entity_id
_entity_poly.type
_entity_poly.pdbx_seq_one_letter_code
_entity_poly.pdbx_strand_id
1 'polypeptide(L)'
;MRGWLPGDLSARLGRGECGSDHQWRGLRSILCAGLDPGSTPFGRVCICPMTERVEQVYRVVGDEGMMSFGGSDTVAPAHIVLEIEEVVNGIAGMPVALYDGAISYAPASYLVSPANSINLIGTIRGVFMTNLGSGWVTSYPPGGGMRTRRTGTIAEAGECHLLRTGTITFYKGYLPVVGELIAVNYRTVGAAVGRAVNPTSQAALETAGMPAVATWIGSVTNPKARSSADCRNAAQALVAAASSVSAAWSGTYKIASANWSKGLTSDVWPGDALQLTAPSVSLNEQVAVRAVKLTYKLSSPDVINYQIDFSNDWANDLAVKTSRTVPVTTWLPAIPSPTYLADMTGLTVTAIGASAIGVSTGMTPPTGGGFEVRRRDFSFQPGQDADLVIRSTVQNFDIPRSTEADAFYIRTYDGSTPPNYSEHSVALFVNLPLVAQAL
;
A
#
# COMPACT_ATOMS: atom_id res chain seq x y z
N MET A 1 -33.36 -32.48 -25.19
CA MET A 1 -34.71 -32.13 -24.67
C MET A 1 -34.57 -31.60 -23.26
N ARG A 2 -35.09 -30.38 -23.01
CA ARG A 2 -35.20 -29.63 -21.74
C ARG A 2 -33.86 -29.29 -21.07
N GLY A 3 -33.45 -28.05 -20.87
CA GLY A 3 -34.09 -26.74 -20.96
C GLY A 3 -33.43 -25.85 -19.91
N TRP A 4 -32.62 -24.90 -20.36
CA TRP A 4 -31.97 -23.86 -19.56
C TRP A 4 -32.68 -22.54 -19.87
N LEU A 5 -33.04 -21.75 -18.86
CA LEU A 5 -33.35 -20.31 -18.94
C LEU A 5 -33.38 -19.71 -17.51
N PRO A 6 -33.25 -18.37 -17.35
CA PRO A 6 -32.18 -17.73 -16.57
C PRO A 6 -32.71 -16.84 -15.42
N GLY A 7 -31.80 -16.36 -14.57
CA GLY A 7 -32.12 -15.35 -13.54
C GLY A 7 -31.15 -14.16 -13.62
N ASP A 8 -31.65 -13.06 -14.17
CA ASP A 8 -31.09 -11.70 -14.05
C ASP A 8 -30.96 -11.27 -12.58
N LEU A 9 -29.90 -10.55 -12.24
CA LEU A 9 -29.89 -9.65 -11.09
C LEU A 9 -28.97 -8.44 -11.37
N SER A 10 -29.60 -7.39 -11.87
CA SER A 10 -29.08 -6.02 -11.80
C SER A 10 -29.17 -5.51 -10.37
N ALA A 11 -28.18 -4.74 -9.90
CA ALA A 11 -28.38 -3.81 -8.78
C ALA A 11 -27.60 -2.52 -9.00
N ARG A 12 -28.35 -1.41 -8.91
CA ARG A 12 -27.96 -0.01 -9.09
C ARG A 12 -27.14 0.53 -7.91
N LEU A 13 -26.34 1.55 -8.24
CA LEU A 13 -25.63 2.47 -7.36
C LEU A 13 -26.58 3.20 -6.38
N GLY A 14 -26.20 3.22 -5.10
CA GLY A 14 -26.66 4.17 -4.08
C GLY A 14 -25.46 4.88 -3.44
N ARG A 15 -25.54 6.20 -3.29
CA ARG A 15 -24.48 7.09 -2.78
C ARG A 15 -24.33 6.98 -1.25
N GLY A 16 -23.09 7.14 -0.80
CA GLY A 16 -22.73 7.91 0.40
C GLY A 16 -22.67 7.13 1.71
N GLU A 17 -21.46 6.70 2.10
CA GLU A 17 -20.89 6.95 3.43
C GLU A 17 -19.44 6.42 3.48
N CYS A 18 -18.54 7.26 3.98
CA CYS A 18 -17.09 7.01 4.02
C CYS A 18 -16.74 6.26 5.31
N GLY A 19 -17.11 4.98 5.38
CA GLY A 19 -16.54 4.00 6.29
C GLY A 19 -16.00 2.88 5.42
N SER A 20 -14.70 2.57 5.51
CA SER A 20 -14.14 1.40 4.83
C SER A 20 -14.55 0.13 5.57
N ASP A 21 -15.85 -0.15 5.55
CA ASP A 21 -16.43 -1.46 5.86
C ASP A 21 -16.29 -2.32 4.60
N HIS A 22 -15.05 -2.70 4.29
CA HIS A 22 -14.84 -3.91 3.51
C HIS A 22 -15.17 -5.09 4.43
N GLN A 23 -16.47 -5.40 4.57
CA GLN A 23 -16.89 -6.73 4.98
C GLN A 23 -16.24 -7.72 4.01
N TRP A 24 -15.22 -8.43 4.48
CA TRP A 24 -14.68 -9.60 3.80
C TRP A 24 -15.74 -10.69 3.79
N ARG A 25 -16.63 -10.66 2.78
CA ARG A 25 -17.54 -11.76 2.47
C ARG A 25 -16.80 -12.79 1.60
N GLY A 26 -15.83 -13.47 2.20
CA GLY A 26 -15.21 -14.67 1.64
C GLY A 26 -15.81 -15.91 2.30
N LEU A 27 -16.57 -16.70 1.52
CA LEU A 27 -17.02 -18.07 1.81
C LEU A 27 -17.71 -18.33 3.16
N ARG A 28 -19.05 -18.18 3.17
CA ARG A 28 -19.88 -18.97 4.09
C ARG A 28 -19.92 -20.41 3.58
N SER A 29 -19.87 -21.36 4.52
CA SER A 29 -20.13 -22.80 4.36
C SER A 29 -18.98 -23.66 3.80
N ILE A 30 -18.18 -24.23 4.70
CA ILE A 30 -17.86 -25.65 4.62
C ILE A 30 -18.96 -26.38 5.39
N LEU A 31 -19.74 -27.21 4.70
CA LEU A 31 -20.70 -28.12 5.31
C LEU A 31 -19.93 -29.14 6.16
N CYS A 32 -19.90 -28.96 7.48
CA CYS A 32 -19.59 -30.05 8.40
C CYS A 32 -20.88 -30.84 8.63
N ALA A 33 -20.97 -32.02 8.03
CA ALA A 33 -22.01 -32.98 8.37
C ALA A 33 -21.76 -33.48 9.80
N GLY A 34 -22.68 -33.10 10.70
CA GLY A 34 -23.00 -33.71 12.00
C GLY A 34 -21.86 -34.03 12.97
N LEU A 35 -21.59 -33.16 13.96
CA LEU A 35 -21.04 -33.47 15.28
C LEU A 35 -21.38 -32.31 16.27
N ASP A 36 -21.58 -32.63 17.56
CA ASP A 36 -22.10 -31.80 18.68
C ASP A 36 -21.32 -30.48 19.01
N PRO A 37 -21.90 -29.52 19.77
CA PRO A 37 -21.48 -28.12 19.86
C PRO A 37 -20.46 -27.85 20.97
N GLY A 38 -19.23 -28.36 20.84
CA GLY A 38 -18.07 -27.86 21.58
C GLY A 38 -17.13 -27.21 20.57
N SER A 39 -17.12 -25.89 20.48
CA SER A 39 -16.72 -25.21 19.24
C SER A 39 -15.58 -24.24 19.52
N THR A 40 -14.35 -24.42 19.03
CA THR A 40 -13.26 -23.44 19.28
C THR A 40 -13.11 -22.46 18.10
N PRO A 41 -13.26 -21.13 18.30
CA PRO A 41 -12.90 -20.13 17.29
C PRO A 41 -11.38 -19.89 17.23
N PHE A 42 -10.88 -19.66 16.03
CA PHE A 42 -9.54 -19.08 15.81
C PHE A 42 -9.68 -17.58 15.51
N GLY A 43 -9.02 -16.75 16.31
CA GLY A 43 -8.91 -15.31 16.09
C GLY A 43 -7.48 -14.94 15.67
N ARG A 44 -7.34 -13.96 14.77
CA ARG A 44 -6.03 -13.48 14.30
C ARG A 44 -6.01 -11.98 14.13
N VAL A 45 -4.92 -11.39 14.64
CA VAL A 45 -4.57 -9.97 14.50
C VAL A 45 -3.35 -9.86 13.59
N CYS A 46 -3.46 -9.06 12.53
CA CYS A 46 -2.33 -8.73 11.67
C CYS A 46 -2.16 -7.21 11.63
N ILE A 47 -0.95 -6.71 11.91
CA ILE A 47 -0.56 -5.34 11.53
C ILE A 47 0.44 -5.38 10.39
N CYS A 48 0.20 -4.51 9.41
CA CYS A 48 1.12 -4.21 8.33
C CYS A 48 1.47 -2.72 8.38
N PRO A 49 2.77 -2.35 8.29
CA PRO A 49 3.18 -0.96 8.23
C PRO A 49 2.72 -0.29 6.92
N MET A 50 2.63 -1.04 5.82
CA MET A 50 2.16 -0.52 4.52
C MET A 50 0.63 -0.49 4.39
N THR A 51 0.12 0.54 3.73
CA THR A 51 -1.33 0.76 3.52
C THR A 51 -1.89 0.05 2.30
N GLU A 52 -1.05 -0.40 1.39
CA GLU A 52 -1.42 -1.11 0.18
C GLU A 52 -0.44 -2.24 -0.16
N ARG A 53 -0.93 -3.22 -0.92
CA ARG A 53 -0.17 -4.40 -1.33
C ARG A 53 0.12 -4.45 -2.81
N VAL A 54 -0.71 -3.77 -3.59
CA VAL A 54 -0.61 -3.67 -5.03
C VAL A 54 -0.89 -2.22 -5.36
N GLU A 55 0.07 -1.58 -6.02
CA GLU A 55 -0.06 -0.20 -6.50
C GLU A 55 -1.15 -0.10 -7.59
N GLN A 56 -1.79 1.05 -7.71
CA GLN A 56 -2.70 1.32 -8.81
C GLN A 56 -1.96 1.33 -10.15
N VAL A 57 -2.63 0.85 -11.20
CA VAL A 57 -2.10 0.83 -12.56
C VAL A 57 -2.60 2.05 -13.33
N TYR A 58 -1.67 2.80 -13.89
CA TYR A 58 -1.93 3.92 -14.78
C TYR A 58 -1.34 3.61 -16.16
N ARG A 59 -2.18 3.58 -17.19
CA ARG A 59 -1.74 3.31 -18.57
C ARG A 59 -1.89 4.53 -19.45
N VAL A 60 -0.93 4.70 -20.35
CA VAL A 60 -0.88 5.78 -21.35
C VAL A 60 -0.27 5.21 -22.63
N VAL A 61 -0.63 5.76 -23.78
CA VAL A 61 -0.01 5.49 -25.07
C VAL A 61 0.84 6.70 -25.43
N GLY A 62 2.16 6.53 -25.41
CA GLY A 62 3.11 7.54 -25.89
C GLY A 62 3.73 7.15 -27.21
N ASP A 63 4.78 7.88 -27.61
CA ASP A 63 5.43 7.71 -28.92
C ASP A 63 6.14 6.36 -29.07
N GLU A 64 6.47 5.70 -27.96
CA GLU A 64 7.04 4.35 -27.91
C GLU A 64 5.98 3.25 -27.72
N GLY A 65 4.70 3.63 -27.77
CA GLY A 65 3.57 2.71 -27.59
C GLY A 65 2.96 2.74 -26.19
N MET A 66 2.33 1.64 -25.80
CA MET A 66 1.65 1.53 -24.51
C MET A 66 2.65 1.45 -23.35
N MET A 67 2.58 2.42 -22.46
CA MET A 67 3.31 2.47 -21.20
C MET A 67 2.36 2.21 -20.03
N SER A 68 2.88 1.55 -19.00
CA SER A 68 2.15 1.23 -17.77
C SER A 68 3.01 1.60 -16.56
N PHE A 69 2.43 2.34 -15.63
CA PHE A 69 3.05 2.76 -14.37
C PHE A 69 2.28 2.16 -13.20
N GLY A 70 2.98 1.67 -12.18
CA GLY A 70 2.41 0.98 -11.03
C GLY A 70 2.01 -0.48 -11.31
N GLY A 71 1.07 -1.01 -10.52
CA GLY A 71 0.71 -2.43 -10.55
C GLY A 71 1.73 -3.38 -9.92
N SER A 72 2.74 -2.82 -9.26
CA SER A 72 3.77 -3.60 -8.58
C SER A 72 3.29 -4.05 -7.21
N ASP A 73 3.78 -5.21 -6.76
CA ASP A 73 3.54 -5.69 -5.40
C ASP A 73 4.40 -4.90 -4.42
N THR A 74 3.75 -4.31 -3.40
CA THR A 74 4.45 -3.69 -2.28
C THR A 74 4.85 -4.75 -1.27
N VAL A 75 6.14 -5.07 -1.24
CA VAL A 75 6.74 -5.89 -0.17
C VAL A 75 6.53 -5.17 1.15
N ALA A 76 5.74 -5.77 2.05
CA ALA A 76 5.70 -5.29 3.41
C ALA A 76 5.70 -6.42 4.43
N PRO A 77 6.55 -6.32 5.46
CA PRO A 77 6.50 -7.22 6.59
C PRO A 77 5.17 -7.07 7.32
N ALA A 78 4.82 -8.06 8.13
CA ALA A 78 3.67 -7.96 9.01
C ALA A 78 3.98 -8.64 10.33
N HIS A 79 3.40 -8.13 11.41
CA HIS A 79 3.33 -8.89 12.66
C HIS A 79 1.99 -9.61 12.70
N ILE A 80 2.06 -10.89 13.03
CA ILE A 80 0.91 -11.78 13.09
C ILE A 80 0.87 -12.41 14.48
N VAL A 81 -0.30 -12.34 15.10
CA VAL A 81 -0.64 -13.14 16.27
C VAL A 81 -1.68 -14.17 15.88
N LEU A 82 -1.36 -15.44 16.16
CA LEU A 82 -2.22 -16.59 15.96
C LEU A 82 -2.68 -17.07 17.32
N GLU A 83 -3.99 -17.02 17.55
CA GLU A 83 -4.59 -17.46 18.80
C GLU A 83 -5.64 -18.53 18.55
N ILE A 84 -5.79 -19.40 19.55
CA ILE A 84 -6.93 -20.31 19.68
C ILE A 84 -7.70 -19.93 20.93
N GLU A 85 -9.02 -19.87 20.81
CA GLU A 85 -9.90 -19.62 21.93
C GLU A 85 -10.85 -20.80 22.07
N GLU A 86 -10.97 -21.31 23.29
CA GLU A 86 -11.93 -22.37 23.58
C GLU A 86 -13.31 -21.74 23.77
N VAL A 87 -14.35 -22.22 23.08
CA VAL A 87 -15.74 -21.83 23.41
C VAL A 87 -16.52 -23.05 23.88
N VAL A 88 -16.92 -23.01 25.15
CA VAL A 88 -17.74 -24.05 25.80
C VAL A 88 -19.14 -23.47 26.00
N ASN A 89 -20.16 -24.14 25.47
CA ASN A 89 -21.57 -23.71 25.57
C ASN A 89 -21.81 -22.25 25.12
N GLY A 90 -21.07 -21.78 24.12
CA GLY A 90 -21.19 -20.41 23.61
C GLY A 90 -20.46 -19.35 24.44
N ILE A 91 -19.78 -19.74 25.52
CA ILE A 91 -18.93 -18.85 26.34
C ILE A 91 -17.48 -19.01 25.90
N ALA A 92 -16.87 -17.91 25.49
CA ALA A 92 -15.48 -17.86 25.10
C ALA A 92 -14.56 -17.84 26.33
N GLY A 93 -13.58 -18.74 26.34
CA GLY A 93 -12.54 -18.87 27.35
C GLY A 93 -11.40 -17.89 27.10
N MET A 94 -10.26 -18.12 27.75
CA MET A 94 -9.08 -17.28 27.53
C MET A 94 -8.33 -17.74 26.28
N PRO A 95 -8.12 -16.86 25.28
CA PRO A 95 -7.28 -17.17 24.13
C PRO A 95 -5.86 -17.58 24.52
N VAL A 96 -5.34 -18.57 23.80
CA VAL A 96 -3.94 -19.04 23.90
C VAL A 96 -3.22 -18.65 22.62
N ALA A 97 -2.13 -17.89 22.76
CA ALA A 97 -1.27 -17.54 21.64
C ALA A 97 -0.46 -18.77 21.20
N LEU A 98 -0.68 -19.18 19.95
CA LEU A 98 0.06 -20.24 19.26
C LEU A 98 1.31 -19.68 18.56
N TYR A 99 1.23 -18.42 18.11
CA TYR A 99 2.33 -17.72 17.46
C TYR A 99 2.17 -16.22 17.69
N ASP A 100 3.26 -15.55 18.00
CA ASP A 100 3.36 -14.09 18.07
C ASP A 100 4.71 -13.71 17.47
N GLY A 101 4.69 -13.18 16.24
CA GLY A 101 5.93 -12.97 15.51
C GLY A 101 5.78 -12.18 14.22
N ALA A 102 6.94 -11.84 13.64
CA ALA A 102 7.03 -11.13 12.39
C ALA A 102 7.15 -12.10 11.21
N ILE A 103 6.51 -11.73 10.10
CA ILE A 103 6.76 -12.30 8.77
C ILE A 103 7.37 -11.23 7.88
N SER A 104 8.35 -11.62 7.05
CA SER A 104 9.08 -10.69 6.18
C SER A 104 8.25 -10.22 4.99
N TYR A 105 7.27 -11.01 4.56
CA TYR A 105 6.41 -10.69 3.43
C TYR A 105 4.99 -11.18 3.66
N ALA A 106 4.06 -10.23 3.80
CA ALA A 106 2.63 -10.52 3.79
C ALA A 106 2.08 -10.37 2.37
N PRO A 107 1.55 -11.45 1.77
CA PRO A 107 1.08 -11.42 0.38
C PRO A 107 -0.21 -10.58 0.23
N ALA A 108 -0.45 -10.08 -0.98
CA ALA A 108 -1.66 -9.31 -1.33
C ALA A 108 -2.96 -10.12 -1.14
N SER A 109 -2.88 -11.43 -1.38
CA SER A 109 -3.96 -12.39 -1.15
C SER A 109 -3.39 -13.68 -0.56
N TYR A 110 -4.15 -14.32 0.32
CA TYR A 110 -3.76 -15.61 0.89
C TYR A 110 -4.99 -16.46 1.18
N LEU A 111 -4.79 -17.77 1.13
CA LEU A 111 -5.74 -18.76 1.60
C LEU A 111 -5.29 -19.22 2.98
N VAL A 112 -6.16 -19.08 3.98
CA VAL A 112 -5.91 -19.66 5.30
C VAL A 112 -6.60 -21.02 5.36
N SER A 113 -5.83 -22.05 5.70
CA SER A 113 -6.36 -23.38 5.97
C SER A 113 -5.79 -23.90 7.29
N PRO A 114 -6.61 -24.47 8.18
CA PRO A 114 -6.09 -25.16 9.35
C PRO A 114 -5.33 -26.41 8.91
N ALA A 115 -4.09 -26.53 9.33
CA ALA A 115 -3.32 -27.76 9.17
C ALA A 115 -3.57 -28.68 10.38
N ASN A 116 -3.80 -29.97 10.13
CA ASN A 116 -3.94 -30.95 11.21
C ASN A 116 -2.61 -31.05 11.99
N SER A 117 -2.69 -31.11 13.31
CA SER A 117 -1.57 -31.33 14.20
C SER A 117 -1.95 -32.44 15.18
N ILE A 118 -1.00 -33.33 15.49
CA ILE A 118 -1.19 -34.42 16.44
C ILE A 118 -1.64 -33.89 17.82
N ASN A 119 -1.26 -32.64 18.14
CA ASN A 119 -1.58 -31.99 19.40
C ASN A 119 -2.84 -31.09 19.32
N LEU A 120 -3.49 -30.97 18.16
CA LEU A 120 -4.73 -30.21 18.01
C LEU A 120 -5.93 -31.16 18.09
N ILE A 121 -6.36 -31.45 19.32
CA ILE A 121 -7.50 -32.33 19.60
C ILE A 121 -8.76 -31.46 19.74
N GLY A 122 -9.63 -31.45 18.73
CA GLY A 122 -10.90 -30.73 18.76
C GLY A 122 -11.52 -30.48 17.39
N THR A 123 -12.72 -29.89 17.38
CA THR A 123 -13.39 -29.42 16.16
C THR A 123 -13.26 -27.91 16.02
N ILE A 124 -12.99 -27.45 14.81
CA ILE A 124 -12.82 -26.02 14.50
C ILE A 124 -14.19 -25.44 14.15
N ARG A 125 -14.67 -24.46 14.91
CA ARG A 125 -15.94 -23.77 14.62
C ARG A 125 -15.83 -22.87 13.39
N GLY A 126 -14.71 -22.16 13.30
CA GLY A 126 -14.48 -21.13 12.31
C GLY A 126 -13.11 -20.50 12.48
N VAL A 127 -12.62 -19.94 11.39
CA VAL A 127 -11.38 -19.17 11.34
C VAL A 127 -11.77 -17.73 11.04
N PHE A 128 -11.42 -16.83 11.94
CA PHE A 128 -11.66 -15.41 11.79
C PHE A 128 -10.34 -14.68 11.64
N MET A 129 -10.41 -13.61 10.86
CA MET A 129 -9.29 -12.74 10.64
C MET A 129 -9.77 -11.32 10.66
N THR A 130 -9.26 -10.57 11.63
CA THR A 130 -9.70 -9.22 11.90
C THR A 130 -8.52 -8.28 11.70
N ASN A 131 -8.77 -7.22 10.94
CA ASN A 131 -7.88 -6.08 10.91
C ASN A 131 -8.23 -5.22 12.12
N LEU A 132 -7.41 -5.27 13.18
CA LEU A 132 -7.64 -4.48 14.41
C LEU A 132 -7.36 -2.98 14.24
N GLY A 133 -7.16 -2.53 12.99
CA GLY A 133 -7.11 -1.13 12.63
C GLY A 133 -5.69 -0.59 12.55
N SER A 134 -5.53 0.66 12.95
CA SER A 134 -4.28 1.40 12.74
C SER A 134 -3.26 1.18 13.85
N GLY A 135 -3.66 0.66 15.00
CA GLY A 135 -2.83 0.59 16.21
C GLY A 135 -2.48 -0.83 16.61
N TRP A 136 -1.27 -1.00 17.12
CA TRP A 136 -0.72 -2.24 17.63
C TRP A 136 0.00 -1.96 18.94
N VAL A 137 -0.27 -2.78 19.95
CA VAL A 137 0.27 -2.60 21.28
C VAL A 137 1.16 -3.79 21.59
N THR A 138 2.42 -3.50 21.89
CA THR A 138 3.41 -4.46 22.33
C THR A 138 3.84 -4.09 23.74
N SER A 139 4.17 -5.10 24.55
CA SER A 139 4.70 -4.90 25.89
C SER A 139 5.96 -5.70 26.14
N TYR A 140 6.82 -5.15 26.99
CA TYR A 140 8.08 -5.73 27.44
C TYR A 140 8.09 -5.74 28.97
N PRO A 141 7.61 -6.83 29.61
CA PRO A 141 7.69 -6.99 31.05
C PRO A 141 9.15 -6.94 31.54
N PRO A 142 9.42 -6.45 32.77
CA PRO A 142 10.77 -6.45 33.33
C PRO A 142 11.37 -7.87 33.33
N GLY A 143 12.53 -8.03 32.66
CA GLY A 143 13.21 -9.33 32.52
C GLY A 143 12.49 -10.35 31.62
N GLY A 144 11.42 -9.96 30.95
CA GLY A 144 10.63 -10.79 30.04
C GLY A 144 10.91 -10.51 28.56
N GLY A 145 10.44 -11.42 27.71
CA GLY A 145 10.41 -11.22 26.27
C GLY A 145 9.28 -10.29 25.83
N MET A 146 9.36 -9.84 24.58
CA MET A 146 8.28 -9.11 23.91
C MET A 146 6.99 -9.96 23.90
N ARG A 147 5.85 -9.34 24.19
CA ARG A 147 4.53 -9.93 23.90
C ARG A 147 3.56 -8.89 23.34
N THR A 148 2.71 -9.33 22.43
CA THR A 148 1.61 -8.52 21.91
C THR A 148 0.47 -8.42 22.91
N ARG A 149 -0.10 -7.22 23.05
CA ARG A 149 -1.29 -6.96 23.87
C ARG A 149 -2.53 -7.00 22.98
N ARG A 150 -3.50 -7.84 23.35
CA ARG A 150 -4.75 -7.95 22.61
C ARG A 150 -5.54 -6.66 22.74
N THR A 151 -5.83 -6.02 21.61
CA THR A 151 -6.67 -4.83 21.54
C THR A 151 -8.09 -5.23 21.21
N GLY A 152 -9.08 -4.70 21.92
CA GLY A 152 -10.49 -5.06 21.69
C GLY A 152 -11.37 -4.80 22.90
N THR A 153 -12.60 -5.28 22.84
CA THR A 153 -13.51 -5.26 23.99
C THR A 153 -13.22 -6.41 24.96
N ILE A 154 -13.68 -6.31 26.21
CA ILE A 154 -13.59 -7.41 27.18
C ILE A 154 -14.34 -8.66 26.67
N ALA A 155 -15.43 -8.46 25.92
CA ALA A 155 -16.20 -9.55 25.32
C ALA A 155 -15.43 -10.32 24.23
N GLU A 156 -14.39 -9.73 23.67
CA GLU A 156 -13.48 -10.33 22.68
C GLU A 156 -12.15 -10.72 23.32
N ALA A 157 -12.12 -10.88 24.65
CA ALA A 157 -10.92 -11.16 25.42
C ALA A 157 -9.77 -10.14 25.22
N GLY A 158 -10.10 -8.89 24.90
CA GLY A 158 -9.14 -7.80 24.82
C GLY A 158 -8.49 -7.51 26.18
N GLU A 159 -7.20 -7.18 26.16
CA GLU A 159 -6.43 -6.76 27.35
C GLU A 159 -6.43 -5.24 27.51
N CYS A 160 -6.56 -4.53 26.39
CA CYS A 160 -6.61 -3.09 26.33
C CYS A 160 -7.50 -2.62 25.18
N HIS A 161 -7.86 -1.34 25.18
CA HIS A 161 -8.42 -0.69 24.00
C HIS A 161 -7.67 0.61 23.71
N LEU A 162 -7.59 0.94 22.42
CA LEU A 162 -6.97 2.14 21.91
C LEU A 162 -8.06 3.09 21.41
N LEU A 163 -8.12 4.30 21.97
CA LEU A 163 -9.02 5.34 21.50
C LEU A 163 -8.40 6.10 20.33
N ARG A 164 -9.25 6.64 19.44
CA ARG A 164 -8.82 7.47 18.31
C ARG A 164 -8.04 8.72 18.73
N THR A 165 -8.17 9.15 19.99
CA THR A 165 -7.42 10.26 20.58
C THR A 165 -5.98 9.90 20.94
N GLY A 166 -5.54 8.65 20.69
CA GLY A 166 -4.21 8.17 21.05
C GLY A 166 -4.09 7.68 22.50
N THR A 167 -5.21 7.58 23.22
CA THR A 167 -5.24 7.08 24.60
C THR A 167 -5.34 5.55 24.60
N ILE A 168 -4.41 4.88 25.28
CA ILE A 168 -4.48 3.45 25.57
C ILE A 168 -5.01 3.24 26.99
N THR A 169 -5.98 2.34 27.14
CA THR A 169 -6.52 1.97 28.45
C THR A 169 -6.47 0.46 28.62
N PHE A 170 -5.85 0.00 29.70
CA PHE A 170 -5.78 -1.40 30.07
C PHE A 170 -6.96 -1.79 30.95
N TYR A 171 -7.54 -2.96 30.71
CA TYR A 171 -8.60 -3.48 31.55
C TYR A 171 -8.06 -3.98 32.89
N LYS A 172 -8.95 -4.02 33.90
CA LYS A 172 -8.62 -4.58 35.22
C LYS A 172 -8.13 -6.03 35.07
N GLY A 173 -7.00 -6.34 35.69
CA GLY A 173 -6.32 -7.65 35.54
C GLY A 173 -5.22 -7.69 34.49
N TYR A 174 -5.15 -6.68 33.61
CA TYR A 174 -4.12 -6.56 32.57
C TYR A 174 -3.29 -5.28 32.70
N LEU A 175 -3.32 -4.64 33.88
CA LEU A 175 -2.51 -3.46 34.17
C LEU A 175 -1.02 -3.78 33.97
N PRO A 176 -0.27 -2.94 33.25
CA PRO A 176 1.18 -3.09 33.14
C PRO A 176 1.83 -3.09 34.52
N VAL A 177 2.81 -3.96 34.73
CA VAL A 177 3.58 -3.98 35.98
C VAL A 177 4.57 -2.81 36.03
N VAL A 178 5.03 -2.45 37.23
CA VAL A 178 6.03 -1.38 37.38
C VAL A 178 7.30 -1.74 36.59
N GLY A 179 7.74 -0.82 35.73
CA GLY A 179 8.90 -1.01 34.86
C GLY A 179 8.61 -1.73 33.53
N GLU A 180 7.36 -2.14 33.27
CA GLU A 180 6.96 -2.68 31.97
C GLU A 180 6.94 -1.58 30.90
N LEU A 181 7.64 -1.82 29.79
CA LEU A 181 7.64 -0.89 28.66
C LEU A 181 6.48 -1.22 27.74
N ILE A 182 5.71 -0.21 27.38
CA ILE A 182 4.60 -0.33 26.42
C ILE A 182 4.99 0.42 25.14
N ALA A 183 5.01 -0.30 24.02
CA ALA A 183 5.21 0.27 22.70
C ALA A 183 3.89 0.24 21.94
N VAL A 184 3.48 1.39 21.42
CA VAL A 184 2.29 1.51 20.58
C VAL A 184 2.72 1.91 19.19
N ASN A 185 2.59 1.01 18.24
CA ASN A 185 2.81 1.29 16.83
C ASN A 185 1.47 1.68 16.21
N TYR A 186 1.41 2.82 15.51
CA TYR A 186 0.18 3.20 14.84
C TYR A 186 0.45 3.84 13.48
N ARG A 187 -0.52 3.69 12.57
CA ARG A 187 -0.52 4.39 11.29
C ARG A 187 -1.14 5.77 11.44
N THR A 188 -0.38 6.79 11.06
CA THR A 188 -0.92 8.12 10.80
C THR A 188 -1.54 8.15 9.40
N VAL A 189 -2.42 9.13 9.18
CA VAL A 189 -2.98 9.41 7.86
C VAL A 189 -2.49 10.78 7.42
N GLY A 190 -2.14 10.88 6.14
CA GLY A 190 -1.70 12.12 5.52
C GLY A 190 -2.16 12.17 4.07
N ALA A 191 -2.03 13.35 3.46
CA ALA A 191 -2.22 13.48 2.02
C ALA A 191 -1.02 12.84 1.29
N ALA A 192 -1.32 11.93 0.37
CA ALA A 192 -0.32 11.36 -0.54
C ALA A 192 0.01 12.36 -1.65
N VAL A 193 1.29 12.52 -1.98
CA VAL A 193 1.75 13.44 -3.03
C VAL A 193 2.83 12.78 -3.85
N GLY A 194 2.75 12.97 -5.16
CA GLY A 194 3.77 12.50 -6.09
C GLY A 194 4.08 13.59 -7.10
N ARG A 195 5.32 13.57 -7.58
CA ARG A 195 5.81 14.45 -8.63
C ARG A 195 6.59 13.63 -9.65
N ALA A 196 6.41 13.95 -10.91
CA ALA A 196 7.21 13.43 -12.02
C ALA A 196 7.69 14.58 -12.92
N VAL A 197 8.80 14.38 -13.61
CA VAL A 197 9.42 15.31 -14.55
C VAL A 197 9.98 14.50 -15.72
N ASN A 198 9.95 15.05 -16.94
CA ASN A 198 10.63 14.48 -18.11
C ASN A 198 11.76 15.42 -18.56
N PRO A 199 13.01 15.20 -18.09
CA PRO A 199 14.15 16.06 -18.44
C PRO A 199 14.45 16.10 -19.94
N THR A 200 14.24 15.00 -20.65
CA THR A 200 14.44 14.92 -22.11
C THR A 200 13.49 15.87 -22.84
N SER A 201 12.22 15.89 -22.45
CA SER A 201 11.22 16.82 -22.99
C SER A 201 11.59 18.28 -22.68
N GLN A 202 12.09 18.57 -21.48
CA GLN A 202 12.55 19.93 -21.11
C GLN A 202 13.71 20.40 -22.00
N ALA A 203 14.73 19.54 -22.19
CA ALA A 203 15.87 19.84 -23.06
C ALA A 203 15.46 20.02 -24.53
N ALA A 204 14.48 19.23 -25.01
CA ALA A 204 13.95 19.37 -26.36
C ALA A 204 13.20 20.70 -26.56
N LEU A 205 12.38 21.11 -25.59
CA LEU A 205 11.69 22.42 -25.62
C LEU A 205 12.69 23.58 -25.56
N GLU A 206 13.72 23.48 -24.72
CA GLU A 206 14.80 24.47 -24.65
C GLU A 206 15.55 24.59 -25.98
N THR A 207 15.88 23.46 -26.61
CA THR A 207 16.51 23.44 -27.94
C THR A 207 15.61 24.06 -29.01
N ALA A 208 14.29 23.88 -28.90
CA ALA A 208 13.31 24.48 -29.79
C ALA A 208 13.02 25.97 -29.50
N GLY A 209 13.68 26.58 -28.51
CA GLY A 209 13.45 27.97 -28.12
C GLY A 209 12.08 28.22 -27.46
N MET A 210 11.42 27.16 -27.00
CA MET A 210 10.15 27.23 -26.27
C MET A 210 10.40 27.28 -24.75
N PRO A 211 9.41 27.73 -23.95
CA PRO A 211 9.52 27.64 -22.49
C PRO A 211 9.80 26.19 -22.07
N ALA A 212 10.96 25.96 -21.45
CA ALA A 212 11.43 24.61 -21.09
C ALA A 212 10.55 23.92 -20.04
N VAL A 213 9.63 24.63 -19.40
CA VAL A 213 8.83 24.13 -18.29
C VAL A 213 7.34 24.39 -18.51
N ALA A 214 6.60 23.32 -18.82
CA ALA A 214 5.16 23.25 -18.60
C ALA A 214 4.90 22.52 -17.27
N THR A 215 4.04 23.07 -16.42
CA THR A 215 3.69 22.45 -15.13
C THR A 215 2.19 22.24 -15.00
N TRP A 216 1.83 21.14 -14.35
CA TRP A 216 0.47 20.88 -13.91
C TRP A 216 0.50 20.44 -12.45
N ILE A 217 -0.47 20.93 -11.69
CA ILE A 217 -0.70 20.53 -10.30
C ILE A 217 -2.19 20.27 -10.10
N GLY A 218 -2.50 19.21 -9.36
CA GLY A 218 -3.87 18.81 -9.08
C GLY A 218 -3.94 17.49 -8.33
N SER A 219 -5.13 16.91 -8.32
CA SER A 219 -5.43 15.62 -7.70
C SER A 219 -5.88 14.61 -8.74
N VAL A 220 -5.59 13.34 -8.48
CA VAL A 220 -6.03 12.20 -9.29
C VAL A 220 -7.28 11.61 -8.64
N THR A 221 -8.37 11.55 -9.39
CA THR A 221 -9.69 11.13 -8.91
C THR A 221 -10.06 9.71 -9.34
N ASN A 222 -9.52 9.23 -10.47
CA ASN A 222 -9.71 7.86 -10.94
C ASN A 222 -8.56 7.41 -11.87
N PRO A 223 -7.99 6.20 -11.69
CA PRO A 223 -8.11 5.39 -10.49
C PRO A 223 -7.59 6.17 -9.27
N LYS A 224 -8.15 5.89 -8.09
CA LYS A 224 -7.85 6.68 -6.89
C LYS A 224 -6.43 6.36 -6.42
N ALA A 225 -5.53 7.34 -6.48
CA ALA A 225 -4.21 7.22 -5.87
C ALA A 225 -4.33 7.15 -4.34
N ARG A 226 -3.84 6.05 -3.74
CA ARG A 226 -3.95 5.79 -2.30
C ARG A 226 -2.64 6.05 -1.55
N SER A 227 -1.52 6.02 -2.25
CA SER A 227 -0.18 6.28 -1.71
C SER A 227 0.56 7.35 -2.51
N SER A 228 1.69 7.81 -1.98
CA SER A 228 2.58 8.71 -2.72
C SER A 228 3.20 8.02 -3.94
N ALA A 229 3.44 6.71 -3.88
CA ALA A 229 3.85 5.90 -5.02
C ALA A 229 2.80 5.91 -6.13
N ASP A 230 1.52 5.71 -5.80
CA ASP A 230 0.41 5.86 -6.76
C ASP A 230 0.35 7.27 -7.37
N CYS A 231 0.50 8.31 -6.53
CA CYS A 231 0.53 9.68 -7.02
C CYS A 231 1.70 9.92 -7.99
N ARG A 232 2.86 9.28 -7.76
CA ARG A 232 4.01 9.33 -8.68
C ARG A 232 3.74 8.56 -9.96
N ASN A 233 3.20 7.34 -9.88
CA ASN A 233 2.82 6.54 -11.05
C ASN A 233 1.81 7.30 -11.93
N ALA A 234 0.82 7.95 -11.30
CA ALA A 234 -0.13 8.80 -12.01
C ALA A 234 0.54 10.04 -12.63
N ALA A 235 1.44 10.70 -11.89
CA ALA A 235 2.18 11.85 -12.40
C ALA A 235 3.08 11.46 -13.58
N GLN A 236 3.72 10.28 -13.54
CA GLN A 236 4.52 9.74 -14.64
C GLN A 236 3.65 9.50 -15.87
N ALA A 237 2.46 8.89 -15.71
CA ALA A 237 1.52 8.70 -16.81
C ALA A 237 1.09 10.03 -17.44
N LEU A 238 0.78 11.05 -16.63
CA LEU A 238 0.40 12.39 -17.10
C LEU A 238 1.56 13.09 -17.82
N VAL A 239 2.77 13.02 -17.28
CA VAL A 239 3.97 13.60 -17.89
C VAL A 239 4.29 12.90 -19.21
N ALA A 240 4.20 11.56 -19.25
CA ALA A 240 4.42 10.79 -20.46
C ALA A 240 3.40 11.15 -21.56
N ALA A 241 2.11 11.26 -21.20
CA ALA A 241 1.06 11.72 -22.10
C ALA A 241 1.36 13.13 -22.64
N ALA A 242 1.72 14.06 -21.75
CA ALA A 242 2.00 15.44 -22.12
C ALA A 242 3.29 15.63 -22.93
N SER A 243 4.24 14.70 -22.82
CA SER A 243 5.49 14.72 -23.58
C SER A 243 5.43 14.03 -24.94
N SER A 244 4.37 13.26 -25.21
CA SER A 244 4.17 12.59 -26.51
C SER A 244 3.68 13.59 -27.55
N VAL A 245 4.22 13.51 -28.77
CA VAL A 245 3.86 14.40 -29.90
C VAL A 245 3.09 13.69 -31.02
N SER A 246 2.36 12.63 -30.66
CA SER A 246 1.59 11.81 -31.60
C SER A 246 0.32 12.51 -32.13
N ALA A 247 -0.06 12.23 -33.38
CA ALA A 247 -1.33 12.71 -33.95
C ALA A 247 -2.53 12.04 -33.25
N ALA A 248 -3.68 12.73 -33.18
CA ALA A 248 -4.89 12.16 -32.56
C ALA A 248 -5.48 11.05 -33.44
N TRP A 249 -5.39 9.79 -32.98
CA TRP A 249 -5.93 8.62 -33.67
C TRP A 249 -7.07 7.99 -32.88
N SER A 250 -8.23 7.84 -33.52
CA SER A 250 -9.33 7.02 -33.01
C SER A 250 -10.05 6.33 -34.16
N GLY A 251 -10.72 5.22 -33.86
CA GLY A 251 -11.50 4.52 -34.86
C GLY A 251 -12.02 3.18 -34.38
N THR A 252 -12.59 2.45 -35.32
CA THR A 252 -13.17 1.13 -35.10
C THR A 252 -12.64 0.18 -36.15
N TYR A 253 -12.09 -0.95 -35.72
CA TYR A 253 -11.71 -2.07 -36.58
C TYR A 253 -12.73 -3.21 -36.43
N LYS A 254 -13.19 -3.76 -37.55
CA LYS A 254 -14.14 -4.87 -37.57
C LYS A 254 -13.53 -6.07 -38.27
N ILE A 255 -13.51 -7.21 -37.59
CA ILE A 255 -12.96 -8.46 -38.13
C ILE A 255 -13.79 -9.66 -37.68
N ALA A 256 -13.97 -10.62 -38.58
CA ALA A 256 -14.61 -11.90 -38.25
C ALA A 256 -13.54 -12.93 -37.86
N SER A 257 -13.84 -13.83 -36.91
CA SER A 257 -12.95 -14.91 -36.47
C SER A 257 -12.50 -15.82 -37.62
N ALA A 258 -13.30 -15.94 -38.69
CA ALA A 258 -12.92 -16.65 -39.91
C ALA A 258 -11.68 -16.06 -40.62
N ASN A 259 -11.35 -14.79 -40.34
CA ASN A 259 -10.20 -14.07 -40.91
C ASN A 259 -9.06 -13.86 -39.89
N TRP A 260 -9.09 -14.59 -38.75
CA TRP A 260 -8.13 -14.45 -37.65
C TRP A 260 -6.67 -14.42 -38.13
N SER A 261 -6.28 -15.40 -38.96
CA SER A 261 -4.92 -15.55 -39.49
C SER A 261 -4.42 -14.39 -40.38
N LYS A 262 -5.28 -13.41 -40.69
CA LYS A 262 -4.94 -12.25 -41.53
C LYS A 262 -4.91 -10.93 -40.78
N GLY A 263 -5.26 -10.89 -39.49
CA GLY A 263 -5.37 -9.60 -38.77
C GLY A 263 -5.21 -9.64 -37.24
N LEU A 264 -5.39 -10.77 -36.56
CA LEU A 264 -5.21 -10.89 -35.11
C LEU A 264 -4.57 -12.24 -34.76
N THR A 265 -3.57 -12.23 -33.89
CA THR A 265 -2.86 -13.46 -33.46
C THR A 265 -3.39 -14.03 -32.15
N SER A 266 -4.15 -13.25 -31.37
CA SER A 266 -4.72 -13.61 -30.07
C SER A 266 -6.01 -12.82 -29.80
N ASP A 267 -6.78 -13.22 -28.79
CA ASP A 267 -7.95 -12.46 -28.34
C ASP A 267 -7.56 -11.06 -27.89
N VAL A 268 -8.39 -10.08 -28.26
CA VAL A 268 -8.17 -8.66 -27.95
C VAL A 268 -9.08 -8.24 -26.81
N TRP A 269 -8.51 -7.57 -25.83
CA TRP A 269 -9.18 -7.07 -24.65
C TRP A 269 -9.09 -5.53 -24.56
N PRO A 270 -10.07 -4.88 -23.91
CA PRO A 270 -9.92 -3.48 -23.54
C PRO A 270 -8.64 -3.26 -22.71
N GLY A 271 -7.84 -2.27 -23.11
CA GLY A 271 -6.54 -1.99 -22.52
C GLY A 271 -5.36 -2.71 -23.17
N ASP A 272 -5.57 -3.51 -24.22
CA ASP A 272 -4.48 -4.04 -25.03
C ASP A 272 -3.92 -2.98 -25.99
N ALA A 273 -2.66 -3.14 -26.37
CA ALA A 273 -2.03 -2.35 -27.41
C ALA A 273 -2.31 -2.97 -28.78
N LEU A 274 -2.82 -2.16 -29.71
CA LEU A 274 -3.12 -2.57 -31.08
C LEU A 274 -2.17 -1.83 -32.03
N GLN A 275 -1.36 -2.58 -32.79
CA GLN A 275 -0.56 -2.02 -33.87
C GLN A 275 -1.44 -1.81 -35.11
N LEU A 276 -1.53 -0.56 -35.56
CA LEU A 276 -2.20 -0.18 -36.79
C LEU A 276 -1.16 0.06 -37.88
N THR A 277 -1.15 -0.80 -38.88
CA THR A 277 -0.31 -0.64 -40.07
C THR A 277 -1.20 -0.55 -41.29
N ALA A 278 -1.30 0.65 -41.87
CA ALA A 278 -1.99 0.90 -43.13
C ALA A 278 -1.05 1.66 -44.08
N PRO A 279 -0.21 0.94 -44.86
CA PRO A 279 0.80 1.53 -45.74
C PRO A 279 0.21 2.47 -46.80
N SER A 280 -1.05 2.24 -47.21
CA SER A 280 -1.76 3.07 -48.19
C SER A 280 -1.98 4.51 -47.73
N VAL A 281 -1.94 4.76 -46.43
CA VAL A 281 -2.07 6.10 -45.82
C VAL A 281 -0.86 6.43 -44.95
N SER A 282 0.25 5.69 -45.11
CA SER A 282 1.47 5.84 -44.32
C SER A 282 1.24 5.78 -42.81
N LEU A 283 0.23 5.02 -42.36
CA LEU A 283 -0.06 4.83 -40.93
C LEU A 283 0.75 3.64 -40.40
N ASN A 284 1.55 3.88 -39.37
CA ASN A 284 2.21 2.83 -38.61
C ASN A 284 2.30 3.25 -37.13
N GLU A 285 1.22 3.02 -36.39
CA GLU A 285 1.03 3.58 -35.06
C GLU A 285 0.49 2.54 -34.09
N GLN A 286 0.86 2.66 -32.81
CA GLN A 286 0.29 1.83 -31.76
C GLN A 286 -0.80 2.62 -31.02
N VAL A 287 -1.97 2.00 -30.80
CA VAL A 287 -3.11 2.62 -30.11
C VAL A 287 -3.63 1.70 -29.01
N ALA A 288 -4.30 2.27 -28.00
CA ALA A 288 -4.97 1.47 -26.98
C ALA A 288 -6.36 1.05 -27.44
N VAL A 289 -6.69 -0.22 -27.21
CA VAL A 289 -8.05 -0.73 -27.35
C VAL A 289 -8.89 -0.18 -26.20
N ARG A 290 -9.99 0.51 -26.52
CA ARG A 290 -10.90 1.10 -25.54
C ARG A 290 -12.09 0.23 -25.25
N ALA A 291 -12.61 -0.45 -26.26
CA ALA A 291 -13.73 -1.36 -26.12
C ALA A 291 -13.64 -2.48 -27.16
N VAL A 292 -14.11 -3.65 -26.76
CA VAL A 292 -14.26 -4.79 -27.67
C VAL A 292 -15.70 -5.28 -27.55
N LYS A 293 -16.40 -5.28 -28.67
CA LYS A 293 -17.75 -5.84 -28.78
C LYS A 293 -17.68 -7.11 -29.61
N LEU A 294 -18.09 -8.21 -29.01
CA LEU A 294 -18.23 -9.50 -29.67
C LEU A 294 -19.67 -9.71 -30.09
N THR A 295 -19.88 -10.07 -31.36
CA THR A 295 -21.19 -10.46 -31.88
C THR A 295 -21.10 -11.87 -32.42
N TYR A 296 -21.83 -12.78 -31.76
CA TYR A 296 -21.95 -14.17 -32.19
C TYR A 296 -22.99 -14.27 -33.28
N LYS A 297 -22.64 -14.95 -34.38
CA LYS A 297 -23.59 -15.36 -35.40
C LYS A 297 -23.78 -16.86 -35.29
N LEU A 298 -25.03 -17.31 -35.25
CA LEU A 298 -25.38 -18.73 -35.40
C LEU A 298 -24.99 -19.15 -36.83
N SER A 299 -23.80 -19.73 -36.98
CA SER A 299 -23.27 -20.26 -38.23
C SER A 299 -22.47 -21.53 -37.94
N SER A 300 -22.29 -22.40 -38.94
CA SER A 300 -21.39 -23.55 -38.84
C SER A 300 -20.30 -23.41 -39.90
N PRO A 301 -19.02 -23.21 -39.51
CA PRO A 301 -18.51 -23.06 -38.15
C PRO A 301 -18.98 -21.75 -37.48
N ASP A 302 -18.85 -21.67 -36.16
CA ASP A 302 -19.18 -20.47 -35.39
C ASP A 302 -18.31 -19.29 -35.84
N VAL A 303 -18.96 -18.21 -36.25
CA VAL A 303 -18.29 -16.96 -36.64
C VAL A 303 -18.56 -15.91 -35.56
N ILE A 304 -17.48 -15.43 -34.94
CA ILE A 304 -17.49 -14.35 -33.96
C ILE A 304 -17.02 -13.09 -34.68
N ASN A 305 -17.84 -12.04 -34.65
CA ASN A 305 -17.45 -10.74 -35.18
C ASN A 305 -16.94 -9.86 -34.05
N TYR A 306 -15.70 -9.41 -34.17
CA TYR A 306 -15.07 -8.44 -33.30
C TYR A 306 -15.30 -7.06 -33.87
N GLN A 307 -15.78 -6.16 -33.02
CA GLN A 307 -15.69 -4.72 -33.24
C GLN A 307 -14.78 -4.16 -32.15
N ILE A 308 -13.63 -3.64 -32.56
CA ILE A 308 -12.57 -3.15 -31.68
C ILE A 308 -12.55 -1.63 -31.85
N ASP A 309 -12.95 -0.92 -30.81
CA ASP A 309 -12.85 0.54 -30.77
C ASP A 309 -11.51 0.91 -30.12
N PHE A 310 -10.74 1.75 -30.79
CA PHE A 310 -9.39 2.14 -30.36
C PHE A 310 -9.23 3.66 -30.36
N SER A 311 -8.33 4.14 -29.50
CA SER A 311 -7.85 5.52 -29.55
C SER A 311 -6.54 5.67 -28.79
N ASN A 312 -5.70 6.60 -29.22
CA ASN A 312 -4.62 7.10 -28.37
C ASN A 312 -5.13 8.20 -27.42
N ASP A 313 -4.28 8.62 -26.48
CA ASP A 313 -4.67 9.58 -25.44
C ASP A 313 -4.78 11.03 -25.94
N TRP A 314 -4.41 11.28 -27.21
CA TRP A 314 -4.66 12.55 -27.89
C TRP A 314 -6.07 12.64 -28.51
N ALA A 315 -6.65 11.50 -28.92
CA ALA A 315 -7.98 11.45 -29.53
C ALA A 315 -9.12 11.24 -28.53
N ASN A 316 -8.81 10.72 -27.35
CA ASN A 316 -9.76 10.54 -26.27
C ASN A 316 -9.06 10.75 -24.93
N ASP A 317 -9.80 11.22 -23.93
CA ASP A 317 -9.24 11.51 -22.61
C ASP A 317 -8.50 10.28 -22.05
N LEU A 318 -7.36 10.56 -21.42
CA LEU A 318 -6.62 9.58 -20.65
C LEU A 318 -7.58 8.89 -19.66
N ALA A 319 -7.40 7.59 -19.43
CA ALA A 319 -8.21 6.85 -18.45
C ALA A 319 -8.05 7.41 -17.01
N VAL A 320 -7.05 8.27 -16.80
CA VAL A 320 -6.79 9.02 -15.58
C VAL A 320 -7.65 10.27 -15.52
N LYS A 321 -8.58 10.33 -14.57
CA LYS A 321 -9.38 11.51 -14.29
C LYS A 321 -8.70 12.38 -13.26
N THR A 322 -8.50 13.66 -13.58
CA THR A 322 -7.83 14.61 -12.70
C THR A 322 -8.76 15.76 -12.29
N SER A 323 -8.38 16.46 -11.22
CA SER A 323 -8.97 17.73 -10.79
C SER A 323 -7.85 18.73 -10.55
N ARG A 324 -8.08 20.01 -10.86
CA ARG A 324 -7.12 21.07 -10.54
C ARG A 324 -7.11 21.46 -9.06
N THR A 325 -7.92 20.80 -8.23
CA THR A 325 -7.99 21.07 -6.80
C THR A 325 -6.90 20.29 -6.06
N VAL A 326 -6.11 20.98 -5.25
CA VAL A 326 -5.17 20.38 -4.30
C VAL A 326 -5.73 20.59 -2.89
N PRO A 327 -5.85 19.53 -2.06
CA PRO A 327 -6.28 19.70 -0.68
C PRO A 327 -5.34 20.64 0.09
N VAL A 328 -5.90 21.51 0.94
CA VAL A 328 -5.11 22.49 1.71
C VAL A 328 -4.17 21.86 2.75
N THR A 329 -4.43 20.61 3.12
CA THR A 329 -3.60 19.82 4.04
C THR A 329 -2.43 19.13 3.33
N THR A 330 -2.28 19.33 2.03
CA THR A 330 -1.28 18.67 1.20
C THR A 330 0.03 19.44 1.20
N TRP A 331 1.10 18.78 1.62
CA TRP A 331 2.46 19.30 1.55
C TRP A 331 3.10 18.89 0.23
N LEU A 332 3.42 19.86 -0.63
CA LEU A 332 4.05 19.57 -1.91
C LEU A 332 5.54 19.26 -1.72
N PRO A 333 6.06 18.18 -2.33
CA PRO A 333 7.45 17.80 -2.19
C PRO A 333 8.38 18.86 -2.78
N ALA A 334 9.57 18.97 -2.20
CA ALA A 334 10.64 19.83 -2.70
C ALA A 334 11.03 19.49 -4.14
N ILE A 335 11.63 20.48 -4.82
CA ILE A 335 12.04 20.41 -6.22
C ILE A 335 13.31 19.56 -6.34
N PRO A 336 13.35 18.61 -7.28
CA PRO A 336 13.31 17.16 -7.00
C PRO A 336 14.64 16.57 -6.52
N SER A 337 14.55 15.62 -5.58
CA SER A 337 15.49 14.50 -5.48
C SER A 337 15.05 13.45 -6.54
N PRO A 338 15.94 13.01 -7.44
CA PRO A 338 15.57 12.20 -8.61
C PRO A 338 15.16 10.76 -8.28
N THR A 339 15.51 10.26 -7.08
CA THR A 339 15.31 8.87 -6.68
C THR A 339 14.92 8.81 -5.21
N TYR A 340 13.84 8.10 -4.87
CA TYR A 340 13.51 7.82 -3.47
C TYR A 340 14.17 6.52 -3.04
N LEU A 341 14.76 6.53 -1.84
CA LEU A 341 15.28 5.31 -1.22
C LEU A 341 14.16 4.50 -0.56
N ALA A 342 14.44 3.24 -0.26
CA ALA A 342 13.51 2.39 0.48
C ALA A 342 13.21 3.00 1.86
N ASP A 343 11.92 3.04 2.20
CA ASP A 343 11.47 3.50 3.51
C ASP A 343 11.89 2.53 4.61
N MET A 344 12.17 3.09 5.79
CA MET A 344 12.49 2.31 6.96
C MET A 344 11.22 1.73 7.59
N THR A 345 11.08 0.41 7.58
CA THR A 345 9.88 -0.30 8.06
C THR A 345 10.11 -1.15 9.31
N GLY A 346 11.36 -1.32 9.73
CA GLY A 346 11.77 -2.23 10.80
C GLY A 346 12.40 -1.55 12.01
N LEU A 347 12.15 -0.25 12.23
CA LEU A 347 12.71 0.44 13.39
C LEU A 347 12.21 -0.22 14.68
N THR A 348 13.15 -0.63 15.53
CA THR A 348 12.88 -1.15 16.87
C THR A 348 13.69 -0.38 17.90
N VAL A 349 13.08 -0.15 19.06
CA VAL A 349 13.78 0.41 20.22
C VAL A 349 14.44 -0.75 20.96
N THR A 350 15.75 -0.75 21.04
CA THR A 350 16.56 -1.83 21.64
C THR A 350 16.93 -1.56 23.09
N ALA A 351 17.08 -0.28 23.45
CA ALA A 351 17.34 0.15 24.80
C ALA A 351 16.73 1.53 25.06
N ILE A 352 16.30 1.77 26.29
CA ILE A 352 15.76 3.06 26.72
C ILE A 352 16.55 3.50 27.94
N GLY A 353 17.29 4.60 27.79
CA GLY A 353 18.08 5.21 28.85
C GLY A 353 17.61 6.62 29.21
N ALA A 354 18.22 7.15 30.26
CA ALA A 354 18.00 8.52 30.72
C ALA A 354 18.51 9.57 29.73
N SER A 355 19.63 9.30 29.07
CA SER A 355 20.32 10.23 28.16
C SER A 355 20.28 9.83 26.69
N ALA A 356 19.86 8.60 26.37
CA ALA A 356 19.85 8.08 25.01
C ALA A 356 18.81 6.98 24.81
N ILE A 357 18.43 6.76 23.56
CA ILE A 357 17.55 5.68 23.12
C ILE A 357 18.34 4.83 22.12
N GLY A 358 18.57 3.57 22.46
CA GLY A 358 19.13 2.61 21.53
C GLY A 358 18.07 2.19 20.52
N VAL A 359 18.41 2.29 19.23
CA VAL A 359 17.54 1.87 18.14
C VAL A 359 18.27 0.93 17.19
N SER A 360 17.49 0.04 16.56
CA SER A 360 17.90 -0.72 15.38
C SER A 360 16.96 -0.39 14.24
N THR A 361 17.49 0.02 13.08
CA THR A 361 16.67 0.40 11.92
C THR A 361 16.06 -0.79 11.18
N GLY A 362 16.51 -2.01 11.50
CA GLY A 362 16.05 -3.23 10.84
C GLY A 362 16.47 -3.35 9.36
N MET A 363 17.36 -2.48 8.87
CA MET A 363 17.83 -2.48 7.48
C MET A 363 19.30 -2.08 7.37
N THR A 364 19.98 -2.58 6.34
CA THR A 364 21.36 -2.18 6.02
C THR A 364 21.39 -0.72 5.52
N PRO A 365 22.37 0.10 5.96
CA PRO A 365 22.50 1.48 5.48
C PRO A 365 22.72 1.55 3.96
N PRO A 366 22.13 2.52 3.24
CA PRO A 366 22.38 2.72 1.82
C PRO A 366 23.85 3.03 1.52
N THR A 367 24.32 2.63 0.34
CA THR A 367 25.71 2.86 -0.10
C THR A 367 26.08 4.34 -0.06
N GLY A 368 27.18 4.66 0.62
CA GLY A 368 27.69 6.03 0.75
C GLY A 368 26.84 6.94 1.65
N GLY A 369 25.76 6.42 2.24
CA GLY A 369 24.87 7.16 3.13
C GLY A 369 24.60 6.41 4.44
N GLY A 370 23.38 6.52 4.95
CA GLY A 370 23.02 5.98 6.25
C GLY A 370 21.62 6.42 6.70
N PHE A 371 21.51 6.77 7.97
CA PHE A 371 20.28 7.21 8.62
C PHE A 371 20.49 8.61 9.20
N GLU A 372 19.61 9.53 8.86
CA GLU A 372 19.62 10.89 9.38
C GLU A 372 18.46 11.04 10.38
N VAL A 373 18.77 11.56 11.58
CA VAL A 373 17.81 11.78 12.65
C VAL A 373 17.63 13.28 12.88
N ARG A 374 16.38 13.72 12.88
CA ARG A 374 15.98 15.12 12.95
C ARG A 374 14.86 15.32 13.95
N ARG A 375 14.69 16.54 14.45
CA ARG A 375 13.58 16.91 15.36
C ARG A 375 12.31 17.32 14.62
N ARG A 376 12.40 17.60 13.31
CA ARG A 376 11.27 17.99 12.45
C ARG A 376 11.29 17.21 11.13
N ASP A 377 10.16 16.59 10.81
CA ASP A 377 9.96 15.76 9.62
C ASP A 377 10.23 16.48 8.29
N PHE A 378 9.97 17.79 8.22
CA PHE A 378 10.07 18.55 6.97
C PHE A 378 11.46 19.13 6.69
N SER A 379 12.46 18.88 7.55
CA SER A 379 13.74 19.59 7.48
C SER A 379 14.89 18.76 6.91
N PHE A 380 14.64 17.57 6.37
CA PHE A 380 15.69 16.75 5.75
C PHE A 380 16.34 17.44 4.57
N GLN A 381 17.64 17.70 4.71
CA GLN A 381 18.45 18.38 3.73
C GLN A 381 19.94 18.17 4.01
N PRO A 382 20.81 18.43 3.03
CA PRO A 382 22.26 18.39 3.24
C PRO A 382 22.69 19.49 4.23
N GLY A 383 23.66 19.19 5.10
CA GLY A 383 24.28 20.18 5.99
C GLY A 383 24.13 19.89 7.49
N GLN A 384 24.56 20.86 8.29
CA GLN A 384 24.46 20.86 9.76
C GLN A 384 23.55 22.01 10.15
N ASP A 385 22.42 21.71 10.80
CA ASP A 385 21.52 22.71 11.35
C ASP A 385 21.08 22.31 12.76
N ALA A 386 20.39 23.20 13.46
CA ALA A 386 19.94 22.95 14.83
C ALA A 386 18.91 21.80 14.96
N ASP A 387 18.33 21.36 13.83
CA ASP A 387 17.38 20.26 13.82
C ASP A 387 18.06 18.88 13.75
N LEU A 388 19.25 18.84 13.15
CA LEU A 388 20.03 17.62 13.03
C LEU A 388 20.42 17.11 14.42
N VAL A 389 20.02 15.88 14.73
CA VAL A 389 20.37 15.19 15.95
C VAL A 389 21.62 14.35 15.72
N ILE A 390 21.59 13.48 14.71
CA ILE A 390 22.71 12.60 14.36
C ILE A 390 22.60 12.10 12.92
N ARG A 391 23.75 11.76 12.32
CA ARG A 391 23.83 10.87 11.16
C ARG A 391 24.54 9.58 11.57
N SER A 392 23.91 8.45 11.33
CA SER A 392 24.48 7.13 11.58
C SER A 392 24.71 6.39 10.27
N THR A 393 25.90 5.83 10.10
CA THR A 393 26.23 4.93 8.98
C THR A 393 26.10 3.46 9.34
N VAL A 394 25.52 3.16 10.51
CA VAL A 394 25.34 1.79 11.03
C VAL A 394 23.87 1.54 11.35
N GLN A 395 23.44 0.27 11.29
CA GLN A 395 22.07 -0.16 11.55
C GLN A 395 21.64 0.07 13.01
N ASN A 396 22.56 -0.07 13.96
CA ASN A 396 22.30 0.07 15.39
C ASN A 396 23.01 1.31 15.91
N PHE A 397 22.28 2.24 16.52
CA PHE A 397 22.85 3.47 17.06
C PHE A 397 22.00 4.03 18.19
N ASP A 398 22.58 4.95 18.95
CA ASP A 398 21.92 5.65 20.03
C ASP A 398 21.47 7.04 19.59
N ILE A 399 20.21 7.39 19.87
CA ILE A 399 19.66 8.72 19.68
C ILE A 399 19.77 9.46 21.01
N PRO A 400 20.55 10.56 21.10
CA PRO A 400 20.68 11.33 22.32
C PRO A 400 19.34 12.02 22.66
N ARG A 401 18.97 11.96 23.93
CA ARG A 401 17.79 12.62 24.48
C ARG A 401 18.15 13.98 25.04
N SER A 402 17.29 14.96 24.81
CA SER A 402 17.46 16.33 25.32
C SER A 402 16.36 16.75 26.27
N THR A 403 15.18 16.11 26.19
CA THR A 403 14.04 16.46 27.01
C THR A 403 13.30 15.21 27.49
N GLU A 404 12.36 15.40 28.42
CA GLU A 404 11.47 14.31 28.84
C GLU A 404 10.56 13.86 27.69
N ALA A 405 10.14 14.81 26.85
CA ALA A 405 9.23 14.63 25.73
C ALA A 405 9.91 14.99 24.40
N ASP A 406 10.68 14.06 23.83
CA ASP A 406 11.37 14.24 22.56
C ASP A 406 10.59 13.61 21.39
N ALA A 407 10.67 14.26 20.22
CA ALA A 407 10.18 13.73 18.95
C ALA A 407 11.34 13.66 17.96
N PHE A 408 11.55 12.48 17.37
CA PHE A 408 12.58 12.22 16.39
C PHE A 408 11.97 11.70 15.09
N TYR A 409 12.48 12.17 13.97
CA TYR A 409 12.12 11.74 12.64
C TYR A 409 13.38 11.18 11.98
N ILE A 410 13.26 10.01 11.38
CA ILE A 410 14.40 9.27 10.85
C ILE A 410 14.14 8.92 9.39
N ARG A 411 15.08 9.29 8.51
CA ARG A 411 15.08 8.90 7.09
C ARG A 411 16.36 8.20 6.70
N THR A 412 16.27 7.31 5.72
CA THR A 412 17.46 6.79 5.03
C THR A 412 17.98 7.84 4.05
N TYR A 413 19.29 7.86 3.84
CA TYR A 413 19.91 8.70 2.81
C TYR A 413 21.07 7.97 2.13
N ASP A 414 21.42 8.36 0.90
CA ASP A 414 22.52 7.78 0.12
C ASP A 414 23.71 8.74 -0.03
N GLY A 415 24.77 8.28 -0.72
CA GLY A 415 25.97 9.07 -0.99
C GLY A 415 25.86 10.03 -2.18
N SER A 416 24.67 10.27 -2.74
CA SER A 416 24.52 11.20 -3.87
C SER A 416 24.71 12.66 -3.45
N THR A 417 24.91 13.56 -4.41
CA THR A 417 25.10 15.00 -4.15
C THR A 417 24.18 15.81 -5.07
N PRO A 418 23.08 16.39 -4.55
CA PRO A 418 22.60 16.31 -3.16
C PRO A 418 22.08 14.89 -2.79
N PRO A 419 22.19 14.47 -1.50
CA PRO A 419 21.67 13.19 -1.02
C PRO A 419 20.20 12.95 -1.38
N ASN A 420 19.91 11.72 -1.80
CA ASN A 420 18.54 11.23 -1.90
C ASN A 420 18.10 10.73 -0.52
N TYR A 421 16.81 10.86 -0.22
CA TYR A 421 16.23 10.40 1.04
C TYR A 421 15.11 9.38 0.79
N SER A 422 14.77 8.60 1.82
CA SER A 422 13.48 7.90 1.84
C SER A 422 12.33 8.90 1.75
N GLU A 423 11.22 8.46 1.17
CA GLU A 423 10.04 9.30 0.99
C GLU A 423 9.38 9.60 2.33
N HIS A 424 9.32 8.58 3.19
CA HIS A 424 8.69 8.65 4.50
C HIS A 424 9.73 8.58 5.62
N SER A 425 9.47 9.36 6.67
CA SER A 425 10.19 9.26 7.94
C SER A 425 9.52 8.21 8.83
N VAL A 426 10.32 7.54 9.65
CA VAL A 426 9.79 6.95 10.89
C VAL A 426 9.83 7.99 11.98
N ALA A 427 8.69 8.19 12.65
CA ALA A 427 8.58 9.06 13.80
C ALA A 427 8.69 8.26 15.11
N LEU A 428 9.61 8.66 15.98
CA LEU A 428 9.81 8.11 17.32
C LEU A 428 9.48 9.20 18.35
N PHE A 429 8.45 8.94 19.15
CA PHE A 429 8.03 9.82 20.24
C PHE A 429 8.39 9.17 21.56
N VAL A 430 9.10 9.91 22.41
CA VAL A 430 9.50 9.44 23.74
C VAL A 430 8.96 10.39 24.78
N ASN A 431 8.34 9.82 25.81
CA ASN A 431 7.87 10.54 26.99
C ASN A 431 8.32 9.78 28.23
N LEU A 432 9.50 10.12 28.73
CA LEU A 432 10.15 9.46 29.84
C LEU A 432 10.94 10.47 30.68
N PRO A 433 11.03 10.33 32.01
CA PRO A 433 11.84 11.23 32.82
C PRO A 433 13.30 11.28 32.34
N LEU A 434 13.90 12.47 32.43
CA LEU A 434 15.35 12.60 32.42
C LEU A 434 15.84 12.26 33.83
N VAL A 435 16.86 11.42 33.95
CA VAL A 435 17.57 11.36 35.24
C VAL A 435 18.39 12.64 35.30
N ALA A 436 18.14 13.48 36.30
CA ALA A 436 18.94 14.66 36.55
C ALA A 436 20.42 14.23 36.57
N GLN A 437 21.24 14.82 35.70
CA GLN A 437 22.68 14.79 35.92
C GLN A 437 22.87 15.40 37.31
N ALA A 438 23.29 14.60 38.28
CA ALA A 438 23.78 15.13 39.53
C ALA A 438 24.93 16.07 39.16
N LEU A 439 24.67 17.38 39.28
CA LEU A 439 25.67 18.43 39.14
C LEU A 439 26.75 18.26 40.22
#